data_AF-A0A1Q3Z3K3-F1
#
_entry.id   AF-A0A1Q3Z3K3-F1
#
_cell.length_a   1.000
_cell.length_b   1.000
_cell.length_c   1.000
_cell.angle_alpha   90.00
_cell.angle_beta   90.00
_cell.angle_gamma   90.00
#
_symmetry.space_group_name_H-M   'P 1'
#
loop_
_entity.id
_entity.type
_entity.pdbx_description
1 polymer ?
#
loop_
_entity_poly.entity_id
_entity_poly.type
_entity_poly.pdbx_seq_one_letter_code
_entity_poly.pdbx_strand_id
1 'polypeptide(L)'
;MPNPAAAQTPDTIDVRSLVPMQRHQKIFELVDRLAPGTGFVLVNDHDPKPLYYQLEAEHPGQFSWTYLESGPEVWRVEIARLLKVA
;
A
#
# COMPACT_ATOMS: atom_id res chain seq x y z
N MET A 1 26.61 9.66 -17.52
CA MET A 1 25.37 10.41 -17.19
C MET A 1 24.63 9.59 -16.15
N PRO A 2 24.34 10.11 -14.94
CA PRO A 2 23.59 9.35 -13.96
C PRO A 2 22.14 9.21 -14.46
N ASN A 3 21.67 7.97 -14.52
CA ASN A 3 20.28 7.64 -14.76
C ASN A 3 19.45 8.19 -13.60
N PRO A 4 18.53 9.16 -13.80
CA PRO A 4 17.56 9.47 -12.78
C PRO A 4 16.51 8.38 -12.92
N ALA A 5 16.74 7.22 -12.29
CA ALA A 5 15.62 6.41 -11.84
C ALA A 5 14.86 7.33 -10.89
N ALA A 6 13.89 8.07 -11.45
CA ALA A 6 13.04 8.96 -10.71
C ALA A 6 12.51 8.14 -9.55
N ALA A 7 12.95 8.48 -8.34
CA ALA A 7 12.30 8.04 -7.13
C ALA A 7 10.90 8.65 -7.20
N GLN A 8 9.99 7.95 -7.88
CA GLN A 8 8.59 8.29 -7.91
C GLN A 8 8.18 8.31 -6.45
N THR A 9 7.87 9.49 -5.95
CA THR A 9 7.40 9.64 -4.59
C THR A 9 6.09 8.85 -4.54
N PRO A 10 6.01 7.75 -3.77
CA PRO A 10 4.82 6.92 -3.79
C PRO A 10 3.62 7.77 -3.38
N ASP A 11 2.55 7.70 -4.17
CA ASP A 11 1.30 8.42 -3.88
C ASP A 11 0.88 8.12 -2.44
N THR A 12 0.51 9.14 -1.67
CA THR A 12 0.09 8.95 -0.28
C THR A 12 -1.43 9.00 -0.20
N ILE A 13 -2.03 7.92 0.30
CA ILE A 13 -3.46 7.74 0.43
C ILE A 13 -3.81 7.76 1.92
N ASP A 14 -4.41 8.86 2.37
CA ASP A 14 -4.90 9.00 3.74
C ASP A 14 -6.37 8.60 3.84
N VAL A 15 -6.61 7.46 4.48
CA VAL A 15 -7.96 6.88 4.63
C VAL A 15 -8.63 7.30 5.95
N ARG A 16 -7.95 8.05 6.83
CA ARG A 16 -8.52 8.49 8.12
C ARG A 16 -9.71 9.42 7.93
N SER A 17 -9.71 10.18 6.82
CA SER A 17 -10.81 11.05 6.40
C SER A 17 -12.02 10.30 5.83
N LEU A 18 -11.85 9.04 5.42
CA LEU A 18 -12.93 8.23 4.85
C LEU A 18 -13.73 7.55 5.96
N VAL A 19 -15.02 7.35 5.70
CA VAL A 19 -15.87 6.56 6.60
C VAL A 19 -15.39 5.10 6.65
N PRO A 20 -15.43 4.42 7.81
CA PRO A 20 -14.82 3.09 7.98
C PRO A 20 -15.25 2.05 6.95
N MET A 21 -16.52 2.06 6.54
CA MET A 21 -17.07 1.13 5.56
C MET A 21 -16.47 1.28 4.16
N GLN A 22 -16.01 2.48 3.80
CA GLN A 22 -15.43 2.77 2.47
C GLN A 22 -13.92 2.52 2.42
N ARG A 23 -13.23 2.54 3.58
CA ARG A 23 -11.76 2.43 3.64
C ARG A 23 -11.28 1.14 2.96
N HIS A 24 -11.82 -0.01 3.36
CA HIS A 24 -11.41 -1.31 2.85
C HIS A 24 -11.62 -1.40 1.33
N GLN A 25 -12.84 -1.11 0.87
CA GLN A 25 -13.17 -1.14 -0.57
C GLN A 25 -12.22 -0.24 -1.37
N LYS A 26 -11.99 0.99 -0.90
CA LYS A 26 -11.10 1.93 -1.58
C LYS A 26 -9.66 1.44 -1.66
N ILE A 27 -9.16 0.83 -0.59
CA ILE A 27 -7.78 0.34 -0.55
C ILE A 27 -7.62 -0.84 -1.51
N PHE A 28 -8.53 -1.81 -1.52
CA PHE A 28 -8.49 -2.93 -2.48
C PHE A 28 -8.57 -2.43 -3.94
N GLU A 29 -9.49 -1.51 -4.24
CA GLU A 29 -9.56 -0.89 -5.58
C GLU A 29 -8.25 -0.20 -6.00
N LEU A 30 -7.49 0.37 -5.06
CA LEU A 30 -6.20 1.00 -5.35
C LEU A 30 -5.12 -0.05 -5.58
N VAL A 31 -5.07 -1.07 -4.74
CA VAL A 31 -4.12 -2.17 -4.85
C VAL A 31 -4.30 -2.94 -6.16
N ASP A 32 -5.53 -3.24 -6.55
CA ASP A 32 -5.85 -3.94 -7.81
C ASP A 32 -5.43 -3.15 -9.05
N ARG A 33 -5.41 -1.82 -8.95
CA ARG A 33 -5.01 -0.91 -10.04
C ARG A 33 -3.51 -0.66 -10.12
N LEU A 34 -2.72 -1.17 -9.16
CA LEU A 34 -1.28 -0.98 -9.18
C LEU A 34 -0.64 -1.68 -10.40
N ALA A 35 0.17 -0.91 -11.14
CA ALA A 35 1.05 -1.47 -12.14
C ALA A 35 2.20 -2.22 -11.45
N PRO A 36 2.74 -3.30 -12.04
CA PRO A 36 3.91 -3.98 -11.50
C PRO A 36 5.08 -3.01 -11.28
N GLY A 37 5.72 -3.07 -10.11
CA GLY A 37 6.81 -2.18 -9.71
C GLY A 37 6.36 -0.81 -9.20
N THR A 38 5.06 -0.57 -9.03
CA THR A 38 4.51 0.67 -8.47
C THR A 38 3.84 0.41 -7.13
N GLY A 39 3.71 1.46 -6.32
CA GLY A 39 3.11 1.39 -5.00
C GLY A 39 2.64 2.74 -4.48
N PHE A 40 1.99 2.72 -3.32
CA PHE A 40 1.49 3.89 -2.63
C PHE A 40 1.68 3.73 -1.11
N VAL A 41 1.68 4.84 -0.38
CA VAL A 41 1.72 4.86 1.08
C VAL A 41 0.29 5.00 1.62
N LEU A 42 -0.19 3.98 2.31
CA LEU A 42 -1.42 4.01 3.07
C LEU A 42 -1.19 4.71 4.42
N VAL A 43 -2.01 5.70 4.75
CA VAL A 43 -2.05 6.34 6.08
C VAL A 43 -3.37 5.98 6.77
N ASN A 44 -3.28 5.33 7.93
CA ASN A 44 -4.43 4.83 8.69
C ASN A 44 -4.35 5.24 10.17
N ASP A 45 -5.50 5.22 10.86
CA ASP A 45 -5.63 5.53 12.29
C ASP A 45 -5.41 4.31 13.21
N HIS A 46 -5.23 3.11 12.64
CA HIS A 46 -4.91 1.86 13.34
C HIS A 46 -4.03 0.96 12.46
N ASP A 47 -3.49 -0.11 13.06
CA ASP A 47 -2.66 -1.09 12.34
C ASP A 47 -3.45 -1.76 11.20
N PRO A 48 -3.04 -1.59 9.93
CA PRO A 48 -3.70 -2.23 8.79
C PRO A 48 -3.31 -3.70 8.60
N LYS A 49 -2.71 -4.36 9.60
CA LYS A 49 -2.33 -5.79 9.56
C LYS A 49 -3.42 -6.76 9.06
N PRO A 50 -4.72 -6.62 9.40
CA PRO A 50 -5.75 -7.48 8.82
C PRO A 50 -5.83 -7.39 7.29
N LEU A 51 -5.62 -6.20 6.73
CA LEU A 51 -5.60 -5.97 5.29
C LEU A 51 -4.42 -6.68 4.63
N TYR A 52 -3.24 -6.68 5.26
CA TYR A 52 -2.08 -7.44 4.78
C TYR A 52 -2.40 -8.92 4.62
N TYR A 53 -2.99 -9.54 5.64
CA TYR A 53 -3.32 -10.97 5.58
C TYR A 53 -4.34 -11.28 4.50
N GLN A 54 -5.32 -10.41 4.30
CA GLN A 54 -6.30 -10.60 3.23
C GLN A 54 -5.66 -10.48 1.84
N LEU A 55 -4.79 -9.49 1.63
CA LEU A 55 -4.04 -9.34 0.37
C LEU A 55 -3.12 -10.53 0.10
N GLU A 56 -2.44 -11.05 1.12
CA GLU A 56 -1.59 -12.23 0.98
C GLU A 56 -2.42 -13.48 0.63
N ALA A 57 -3.58 -13.66 1.26
CA ALA A 57 -4.47 -14.78 0.97
C ALA A 57 -5.07 -14.73 -0.46
N GLU A 58 -5.46 -13.54 -0.93
CA GLU A 58 -6.06 -13.36 -2.27
C GLU A 58 -4.99 -13.33 -3.38
N HIS A 59 -3.82 -12.77 -3.07
CA HIS A 59 -2.73 -12.50 -4.03
C HIS A 59 -1.35 -12.86 -3.46
N PRO A 60 -1.09 -14.15 -3.17
CA PRO A 60 0.11 -14.59 -2.49
C PRO A 60 1.36 -14.21 -3.27
N GLY A 61 2.30 -13.56 -2.58
CA GLY A 61 3.59 -13.13 -3.14
C GLY A 61 3.50 -12.11 -4.29
N GLN A 62 2.38 -11.41 -4.48
CA GLN A 62 2.24 -10.39 -5.53
C GLN A 62 2.51 -8.96 -5.04
N PHE A 63 2.47 -8.73 -3.72
CA PHE A 63 2.62 -7.40 -3.13
C PHE A 63 3.70 -7.41 -2.04
N SER A 64 4.44 -6.30 -1.94
CA SER A 64 5.28 -5.99 -0.79
C SER A 64 4.52 -5.12 0.20
N TRP A 65 4.84 -5.31 1.48
CA TRP A 65 4.26 -4.58 2.60
C TRP A 65 5.37 -4.07 3.49
N THR A 66 5.50 -2.75 3.62
CA THR A 66 6.58 -2.13 4.40
C THR A 66 6.02 -1.07 5.33
N TYR A 67 6.19 -1.27 6.63
CA TYR A 67 5.84 -0.25 7.62
C TYR A 67 6.84 0.90 7.55
N LEU A 68 6.34 2.10 7.30
CA LEU A 68 7.08 3.36 7.37
C LEU A 68 6.90 4.02 8.74
N GLU A 69 5.75 3.82 9.37
CA GLU A 69 5.41 4.32 10.70
C GLU A 69 4.43 3.38 11.39
N SER A 70 4.69 3.06 12.66
CA SER A 70 3.95 2.06 13.42
C SER A 70 3.31 2.63 14.68
N GLY A 71 2.42 3.61 14.53
CA GLY A 71 1.53 4.09 15.59
C GLY A 71 2.22 4.68 16.83
N PRO A 72 1.42 5.01 17.88
CA PRO A 72 -0.03 4.84 17.99
C PRO A 72 -0.86 5.94 17.30
N GLU A 73 -0.26 7.09 16.99
CA GLU A 73 -0.99 8.23 16.42
C GLU A 73 -1.29 8.06 14.93
N VAL A 74 -0.33 7.49 14.18
CA VAL A 74 -0.44 7.30 12.73
C VAL A 74 0.21 5.99 12.33
N TRP A 75 -0.43 5.24 11.44
CA TRP A 75 0.12 4.06 10.80
C TRP A 75 0.37 4.36 9.34
N ARG A 76 1.63 4.22 8.89
CA ARG A 76 2.01 4.42 7.50
C ARG A 76 2.61 3.15 6.95
N VAL A 77 2.03 2.65 5.87
CA VAL A 77 2.50 1.43 5.21
C VAL A 77 2.63 1.68 3.73
N GLU A 78 3.79 1.38 3.18
CA GLU A 78 3.98 1.27 1.75
C GLU A 78 3.48 -0.10 1.26
N ILE A 79 2.55 -0.05 0.31
CA ILE A 79 2.04 -1.21 -0.40
C ILE A 79 2.47 -1.07 -1.85
N ALA A 80 3.23 -2.04 -2.35
CA ALA A 80 3.68 -2.01 -3.74
C ALA A 80 3.46 -3.36 -4.43
N ARG A 81 3.12 -3.32 -5.71
CA ARG A 81 2.98 -4.53 -6.52
C ARG A 81 4.35 -4.97 -6.99
N LEU A 82 4.71 -6.22 -6.72
CA LEU A 82 5.98 -6.79 -7.13
C LEU A 82 6.05 -6.93 -8.64
N LEU A 83 7.24 -6.69 -9.20
CA LEU A 83 7.53 -7.06 -10.59
C LEU A 83 7.50 -8.59 -10.66
N LYS A 84 6.61 -9.15 -11.48
CA LYS A 84 6.76 -10.56 -11.87
C LYS A 84 8.05 -10.67 -12.66
N VAL A 85 9.04 -11.32 -12.07
CA VAL A 85 10.20 -11.80 -12.82
C VAL A 85 9.68 -12.95 -13.67
N ALA A 86 9.63 -12.75 -14.99
CA ALA A 86 9.24 -13.76 -15.96
C ALA A 86 10.28 -14.88 -16.04
#